data_AF-A0A7J5XVV2-F1
#
_entry.id   AF-A0A7J5XVV2-F1
#
_cell.length_a   1.000
_cell.length_b   1.000
_cell.length_c   1.000
_cell.angle_alpha   90.00
_cell.angle_beta   90.00
_cell.angle_gamma   90.00
#
_symmetry.space_group_name_H-M   'P 1'
#
loop_
_entity.id
_entity.type
_entity.pdbx_description
1 polymer ?
#
loop_
_entity_poly.entity_id
_entity_poly.type
_entity_poly.pdbx_seq_one_letter_code
_entity_poly.pdbx_strand_id
1 'polypeptide(L)'
;MATSALYACTKCNQRYPFEELSQGQQLCKECRIAHPIVKCTFCRSEFQQESKTNTICKKCAQNVKQFGTPKPCQYCNIIAAFIGTKCQRCTNSEKKYGPPQTCEQCKQQCAFDRKEEGRRKVDGKLLCWLCTLSYRRVLQKTKEQRKGFGSSNSSSLNEKDHHSRPHHHHHHHHQQHRHSSSHHNHKSSSIQKETPKKKPKLELKPSNGDSSSITQSMDSGGTDNFILISQLKEEVMSLKRLLQQKDQTILEKDRKLTELKADFQYQESNMRVKMNQMDKSHKESMEHQQGKNRELLKQVASLSKGKKFDRTGSSLLP
;
A
#
# COMPACT_ATOMS: atom_id res chain seq x y z
N MET A 1 -1.82 -14.98 33.13
CA MET A 1 -1.92 -13.83 32.21
C MET A 1 -1.25 -14.23 30.90
N ALA A 2 -1.88 -14.02 29.75
CA ALA A 2 -1.24 -14.31 28.46
C ALA A 2 -0.21 -13.22 28.14
N THR A 3 1.04 -13.59 27.92
CA THR A 3 2.08 -12.68 27.45
C THR A 3 1.88 -12.42 25.95
N SER A 4 1.44 -11.21 25.59
CA SER A 4 1.30 -10.81 24.20
C SER A 4 2.63 -10.96 23.45
N ALA A 5 2.60 -11.62 22.29
CA ALA A 5 3.80 -11.82 21.48
C ALA A 5 4.39 -10.47 21.02
N LEU A 6 5.67 -10.24 21.32
CA LEU A 6 6.37 -9.01 20.95
C LEU A 6 7.26 -9.20 19.72
N TYR A 7 7.11 -8.31 18.75
CA TYR A 7 7.76 -8.32 17.45
C TYR A 7 8.83 -7.22 17.37
N ALA A 8 9.94 -7.48 16.68
CA ALA A 8 11.02 -6.51 16.54
C ALA A 8 10.70 -5.47 15.45
N CYS A 9 10.97 -4.19 15.75
CA CYS A 9 10.95 -3.12 14.77
C CYS A 9 12.13 -3.29 13.78
N THR A 10 11.88 -3.30 12.47
CA THR A 10 12.91 -3.56 11.43
C THR A 10 13.98 -2.46 11.27
N LYS A 11 13.92 -1.38 12.09
CA LYS A 11 14.91 -0.29 12.10
C LYS A 11 15.67 -0.15 13.41
N CYS A 12 14.99 -0.16 14.55
CA CYS A 12 15.64 -0.06 15.87
C CYS A 12 15.81 -1.41 16.59
N ASN A 13 15.28 -2.51 16.03
CA ASN A 13 15.27 -3.87 16.60
C ASN A 13 14.60 -4.01 17.98
N GLN A 14 14.08 -2.92 18.56
CA GLN A 14 13.30 -2.93 19.79
C GLN A 14 11.97 -3.68 19.60
N ARG A 15 11.47 -4.26 20.69
CA ARG A 15 10.29 -5.14 20.70
C ARG A 15 9.01 -4.38 21.04
N TYR A 16 7.97 -4.57 20.24
CA TYR A 16 6.66 -3.92 20.39
C TYR A 16 5.52 -4.93 20.16
N PRO A 17 4.30 -4.67 20.68
CA PRO A 17 3.08 -5.36 20.23
C PRO A 17 2.89 -5.26 18.71
N PHE A 18 2.20 -6.22 18.11
CA PHE A 18 2.00 -6.26 16.65
C PHE A 18 1.24 -5.02 16.15
N GLU A 19 0.28 -4.56 16.95
CA GLU A 19 -0.61 -3.42 16.70
C GLU A 19 0.15 -2.08 16.68
N GLU A 20 1.27 -2.00 17.39
CA GLU A 20 2.14 -0.82 17.45
C GLU A 20 3.17 -0.77 16.31
N LEU A 21 3.27 -1.83 15.51
CA LEU A 21 4.11 -1.87 14.31
C LEU A 21 3.34 -1.47 13.05
N SER A 22 4.03 -0.85 12.10
CA SER A 22 3.42 -0.47 10.82
C SER A 22 3.10 -1.70 9.98
N GLN A 23 1.85 -1.81 9.51
CA GLN A 23 1.43 -2.88 8.60
C GLN A 23 2.36 -2.95 7.35
N GLY A 24 2.95 -4.12 7.11
CA GLY A 24 3.80 -4.41 5.96
C GLY A 24 5.28 -4.00 6.06
N GLN A 25 5.67 -3.09 6.96
CA GLN A 25 7.09 -2.70 7.16
C GLN A 25 7.64 -3.00 8.56
N GLN A 26 6.77 -3.34 9.53
CA GLN A 26 7.16 -3.62 10.92
C GLN A 26 8.01 -2.50 11.57
N LEU A 27 7.57 -1.24 11.46
CA LEU A 27 8.19 -0.08 12.09
C LEU A 27 7.39 0.43 13.28
N CYS A 28 8.05 0.64 14.41
CA CYS A 28 7.47 1.31 15.57
C CYS A 28 7.11 2.78 15.28
N LYS A 29 6.30 3.38 16.14
CA LYS A 29 5.81 4.77 15.98
C LYS A 29 6.96 5.78 15.81
N GLU A 30 8.02 5.64 16.59
CA GLU A 30 9.20 6.53 16.56
C GLU A 30 9.95 6.42 15.23
N CYS A 31 10.28 5.21 14.79
CA CYS A 31 10.95 4.99 13.49
C CYS A 31 10.09 5.45 12.31
N ARG A 32 8.76 5.36 12.39
CA ARG A 32 7.85 5.94 11.37
C ARG A 32 7.93 7.46 11.29
N ILE A 33 8.08 8.15 12.43
CA ILE A 33 8.21 9.61 12.50
C ILE A 33 9.61 10.06 12.05
N ALA A 34 10.67 9.37 12.50
CA ALA A 34 12.04 9.67 12.13
C ALA A 34 12.34 9.44 10.64
N HIS A 35 11.67 8.46 10.03
CA HIS A 35 11.85 8.06 8.63
C HIS A 35 10.51 8.11 7.88
N PRO A 36 9.97 9.29 7.53
CA PRO A 36 8.66 9.40 6.89
C PRO A 36 8.60 8.75 5.51
N ILE A 37 7.40 8.39 5.05
CA ILE A 37 7.16 8.01 3.65
C ILE A 37 7.12 9.28 2.80
N VAL A 38 8.03 9.39 1.84
CA VAL A 38 8.13 10.51 0.90
C VAL A 38 8.08 10.03 -0.55
N LYS A 39 7.88 10.96 -1.50
CA LYS A 39 7.89 10.65 -2.94
C LYS A 39 9.27 10.91 -3.52
N CYS A 40 9.78 9.94 -4.28
CA CYS A 40 11.04 10.08 -5.01
C CYS A 40 10.94 11.21 -6.05
N THR A 41 11.86 12.19 -6.00
CA THR A 41 11.92 13.34 -6.92
C THR A 41 11.85 12.90 -8.39
N PHE A 42 12.58 11.84 -8.75
CA PHE A 42 12.62 11.31 -10.11
C PHE A 42 11.37 10.47 -10.44
N CYS A 43 11.22 9.26 -9.87
CA CYS A 43 10.19 8.32 -10.34
C CYS A 43 8.78 8.51 -9.72
N ARG A 44 8.61 9.47 -8.80
CA ARG A 44 7.37 9.77 -8.05
C ARG A 44 6.76 8.61 -7.25
N SER A 45 7.48 7.49 -7.12
CA SER A 45 7.11 6.38 -6.22
C SER A 45 7.30 6.79 -4.76
N GLU A 46 6.42 6.31 -3.89
CA GLU A 46 6.52 6.49 -2.44
C GLU A 46 7.53 5.50 -1.84
N PHE A 47 8.36 5.96 -0.89
CA PHE A 47 9.40 5.17 -0.23
C PHE A 47 9.73 5.72 1.17
N GLN A 48 10.27 4.88 2.06
CA GLN A 48 10.73 5.30 3.38
C GLN A 48 12.03 6.12 3.29
N GLN A 49 12.05 7.31 3.87
CA GLN A 49 13.23 8.17 3.85
C GLN A 49 14.25 7.76 4.94
N GLU A 50 15.39 7.18 4.54
CA GLU A 50 16.41 6.73 5.50
C GLU A 50 17.19 7.88 6.16
N SER A 51 17.35 9.02 5.48
CA SER A 51 17.92 10.25 6.04
C SER A 51 17.25 11.49 5.45
N LYS A 52 17.20 12.59 6.21
CA LYS A 52 16.56 13.87 5.79
C LYS A 52 17.08 14.42 4.45
N THR A 53 18.29 14.04 4.02
CA THR A 53 18.92 14.42 2.75
C THR A 53 18.51 13.56 1.55
N ASN A 54 18.02 12.34 1.74
CA ASN A 54 17.68 11.41 0.67
C ASN A 54 16.30 11.69 0.05
N THR A 55 16.25 12.49 -1.01
CA THR A 55 15.01 12.84 -1.75
C THR A 55 14.65 11.83 -2.86
N ILE A 56 15.53 10.87 -3.14
CA ILE A 56 15.37 9.87 -4.21
C ILE A 56 15.39 8.44 -3.64
N CYS A 57 14.58 7.55 -4.21
CA CYS A 57 14.54 6.15 -3.77
C CYS A 57 15.79 5.37 -4.23
N LYS A 58 16.14 4.29 -3.52
CA LYS A 58 17.35 3.47 -3.77
C LYS A 58 17.55 3.10 -5.23
N LYS A 59 16.49 2.69 -5.93
CA LYS A 59 16.54 2.35 -7.37
C LYS A 59 16.89 3.55 -8.26
N CYS A 60 16.38 4.73 -7.95
CA CYS A 60 16.77 5.95 -8.66
C CYS A 60 18.20 6.37 -8.31
N ALA A 61 18.64 6.23 -7.06
CA ALA A 61 20.02 6.51 -6.67
C ALA A 61 21.03 5.60 -7.38
N GLN A 62 20.74 4.29 -7.50
CA GLN A 62 21.52 3.34 -8.28
C GLN A 62 21.57 3.74 -9.77
N ASN A 63 20.42 4.05 -10.37
CA ASN A 63 20.38 4.47 -11.77
C ASN A 63 21.11 5.80 -12.02
N VAL A 64 21.10 6.77 -11.08
CA VAL A 64 21.91 8.00 -11.20
C VAL A 64 23.41 7.67 -11.18
N LYS A 65 23.85 6.76 -10.31
CA LYS A 65 25.26 6.34 -10.26
C LYS A 65 25.72 5.63 -11.53
N GLN A 66 24.82 4.91 -12.22
CA GLN A 66 25.16 4.11 -13.40
C GLN A 66 24.96 4.85 -14.74
N PHE A 67 23.93 5.69 -14.84
CA PHE A 67 23.50 6.33 -16.10
C PHE A 67 23.46 7.87 -16.03
N GLY A 68 23.79 8.47 -14.89
CA GLY A 68 23.72 9.92 -14.67
C GLY A 68 22.29 10.44 -14.48
N THR A 69 22.15 11.76 -14.63
CA THR A 69 20.88 12.47 -14.43
C THR A 69 19.84 12.06 -15.47
N PRO A 70 18.64 11.58 -15.08
CA PRO A 70 17.62 11.14 -16.03
C PRO A 70 17.01 12.30 -16.82
N LYS A 71 16.57 12.02 -18.04
CA LYS A 71 15.80 12.95 -18.88
C LYS A 71 14.29 12.87 -18.59
N PRO A 72 13.49 13.88 -18.96
CA PRO A 72 12.03 13.77 -19.01
C PRO A 72 11.59 12.62 -19.91
N CYS A 73 10.64 11.81 -19.44
CA CYS A 73 10.06 10.73 -20.21
C CYS A 73 9.12 11.27 -21.30
N GLN A 74 9.37 10.89 -22.57
CA GLN A 74 8.58 11.26 -23.75
C GLN A 74 7.04 11.14 -23.58
N TYR A 75 6.55 10.15 -22.83
CA TYR A 75 5.12 9.93 -22.62
C TYR A 75 4.53 10.65 -21.40
N CYS A 76 5.14 10.53 -20.22
CA CYS A 76 4.56 11.01 -18.96
C CYS A 76 5.26 12.24 -18.35
N ASN A 77 6.26 12.79 -19.03
CA ASN A 77 7.09 13.93 -18.62
C ASN A 77 7.77 13.80 -17.24
N ILE A 78 7.71 12.62 -16.61
CA ILE A 78 8.44 12.31 -15.38
C ILE A 78 9.94 12.24 -15.72
N ILE A 79 10.76 12.97 -14.96
CA ILE A 79 12.22 13.00 -15.07
C ILE A 79 12.80 11.67 -14.53
N ALA A 80 12.67 10.61 -15.31
CA ALA A 80 13.03 9.24 -14.95
C ALA A 80 13.38 8.37 -16.18
N ALA A 81 13.66 8.97 -17.34
CA ALA A 81 14.26 8.30 -18.48
C ALA A 81 15.79 8.25 -18.27
N PHE A 82 16.26 7.18 -17.61
CA PHE A 82 17.69 6.94 -17.39
C PHE A 82 18.37 6.30 -18.61
N ILE A 83 17.61 5.61 -19.46
CA ILE A 83 18.09 4.94 -20.67
C ILE A 83 17.10 5.28 -21.78
N GLY A 84 17.58 5.85 -22.89
CA GLY A 84 16.74 6.31 -24.01
C GLY A 84 15.79 7.46 -23.63
N THR A 85 14.62 7.52 -24.28
CA THR A 85 13.65 8.63 -24.15
C THR A 85 12.48 8.33 -23.21
N LYS A 86 12.31 7.09 -22.74
CA LYS A 86 11.14 6.63 -21.98
C LYS A 86 11.56 6.19 -20.57
N CYS A 87 10.78 6.53 -19.55
CA CYS A 87 11.02 5.97 -18.22
C CYS A 87 10.64 4.49 -18.17
N GLN A 88 11.31 3.70 -17.32
CA GLN A 88 11.10 2.26 -17.20
C GLN A 88 9.62 1.86 -17.05
N ARG A 89 8.82 2.68 -16.37
CA ARG A 89 7.38 2.42 -16.18
C ARG A 89 6.59 2.50 -17.48
N CYS A 90 6.90 3.49 -18.32
CA CYS A 90 6.32 3.64 -19.64
C CYS A 90 6.81 2.53 -20.57
N THR A 91 8.11 2.26 -20.63
CA THR A 91 8.69 1.17 -21.44
C THR A 91 8.08 -0.20 -21.10
N ASN A 92 7.93 -0.52 -19.82
CA ASN A 92 7.32 -1.78 -19.39
C ASN A 92 5.80 -1.83 -19.65
N SER A 93 5.11 -0.69 -19.59
CA SER A 93 3.67 -0.63 -19.87
C SER A 93 3.41 -0.78 -21.38
N GLU A 94 4.22 -0.13 -22.21
CA GLU A 94 4.17 -0.22 -23.67
C GLU A 94 4.38 -1.66 -24.15
N LYS A 95 5.43 -2.34 -23.66
CA LYS A 95 5.68 -3.76 -23.94
C LYS A 95 4.55 -4.71 -23.54
N LYS A 96 3.73 -4.34 -22.54
CA LYS A 96 2.68 -5.22 -21.98
C LYS A 96 1.27 -4.90 -22.50
N TYR A 97 0.99 -3.65 -22.84
CA TYR A 97 -0.34 -3.13 -23.13
C TYR A 97 -0.45 -2.44 -24.49
N GLY A 98 0.64 -2.37 -25.27
CA GLY A 98 0.67 -1.67 -26.56
C GLY A 98 0.94 -0.17 -26.43
N PRO A 99 0.80 0.59 -27.53
CA PRO A 99 1.15 2.01 -27.59
C PRO A 99 0.33 2.86 -26.59
N PRO A 100 0.91 3.94 -26.05
CA PRO A 100 0.21 4.78 -25.10
C PRO A 100 -1.00 5.48 -25.73
N GLN A 101 -2.02 5.67 -24.91
CA GLN A 101 -3.26 6.35 -25.25
C GLN A 101 -3.38 7.66 -24.46
N THR A 102 -4.26 8.55 -24.91
CA THR A 102 -4.57 9.82 -24.24
C THR A 102 -5.23 9.57 -22.89
N CYS A 103 -4.62 10.07 -21.82
CA CYS A 103 -5.19 10.02 -20.48
C CYS A 103 -6.41 10.94 -20.37
N GLU A 104 -7.56 10.43 -19.95
CA GLU A 104 -8.79 11.23 -19.85
C GLU A 104 -8.67 12.42 -18.88
N GLN A 105 -7.83 12.31 -17.85
CA GLN A 105 -7.65 13.34 -16.80
C GLN A 105 -6.60 14.39 -17.16
N CYS A 106 -5.36 13.98 -17.50
CA CYS A 106 -4.27 14.92 -17.78
C CYS A 106 -4.00 15.18 -19.28
N LYS A 107 -4.79 14.56 -20.18
CA LYS A 107 -4.70 14.68 -21.65
C LYS A 107 -3.35 14.31 -22.29
N GLN A 108 -2.38 13.83 -21.53
CA GLN A 108 -1.10 13.33 -22.03
C GLN A 108 -1.23 11.91 -22.62
N GLN A 109 -0.46 11.62 -23.67
CA GLN A 109 -0.30 10.27 -24.24
C GLN A 109 0.57 9.38 -23.34
N CYS A 110 0.01 8.98 -22.18
CA CYS A 110 0.66 8.07 -21.23
C CYS A 110 -0.32 7.19 -20.41
N ALA A 111 -1.59 7.12 -20.82
CA ALA A 111 -2.46 6.04 -20.39
C ALA A 111 -2.12 4.76 -21.18
N PHE A 112 -2.40 3.62 -20.58
CA PHE A 112 -2.20 2.30 -21.20
C PHE A 112 -3.42 1.47 -20.85
N ASP A 113 -4.05 0.84 -21.84
CA ASP A 113 -5.25 0.08 -21.58
C ASP A 113 -4.92 -1.23 -20.85
N ARG A 114 -5.35 -1.31 -19.60
CA ARG A 114 -5.14 -2.48 -18.72
C ARG A 114 -6.30 -3.46 -18.81
N LYS A 115 -7.13 -3.37 -19.85
CA LYS A 115 -8.42 -4.04 -19.98
C LYS A 115 -9.34 -3.68 -18.81
N GLU A 116 -10.44 -4.43 -18.70
CA GLU A 116 -11.53 -4.16 -17.77
C GLU A 116 -11.10 -4.04 -16.29
N GLU A 117 -10.14 -4.87 -15.84
CA GLU A 117 -9.63 -4.88 -14.47
C GLU A 117 -8.96 -3.54 -14.05
N GLY A 118 -8.41 -2.82 -15.02
CA GLY A 118 -7.90 -1.47 -14.82
C GLY A 118 -9.01 -0.44 -14.71
N ARG A 119 -9.93 -0.46 -15.68
CA ARG A 119 -11.03 0.51 -15.84
C ARG A 119 -12.02 0.47 -14.65
N ARG A 120 -12.40 -0.72 -14.16
CA ARG A 120 -13.29 -0.89 -12.99
C ARG A 120 -12.78 -0.22 -11.71
N LYS A 121 -11.47 0.07 -11.59
CA LYS A 121 -10.86 0.68 -10.39
C LYS A 121 -10.83 2.21 -10.41
N VAL A 122 -11.33 2.83 -11.48
CA VAL A 122 -11.28 4.28 -11.77
C VAL A 122 -12.54 4.75 -12.53
N ASP A 123 -13.70 4.17 -12.20
CA ASP A 123 -15.02 4.47 -12.80
C ASP A 123 -15.05 4.39 -14.34
N GLY A 124 -14.44 3.35 -14.89
CA GLY A 124 -14.39 3.09 -16.34
C GLY A 124 -13.27 3.82 -17.08
N LYS A 125 -12.66 4.85 -16.50
CA LYS A 125 -11.83 5.84 -17.18
C LYS A 125 -10.43 5.34 -17.55
N LEU A 126 -9.94 5.70 -18.73
CA LEU A 126 -8.59 5.42 -19.20
C LEU A 126 -7.59 6.43 -18.63
N LEU A 127 -7.01 6.10 -17.48
CA LEU A 127 -6.10 6.98 -16.73
C LEU A 127 -4.62 6.55 -16.86
N CYS A 128 -3.72 7.53 -16.95
CA CYS A 128 -2.29 7.29 -16.77
C CYS A 128 -1.98 6.85 -15.33
N TRP A 129 -0.78 6.31 -15.10
CA TRP A 129 -0.40 5.81 -13.77
C TRP A 129 -0.46 6.88 -12.66
N LEU A 130 -0.04 8.12 -12.95
CA LEU A 130 -0.12 9.22 -11.98
C LEU A 130 -1.56 9.59 -11.64
N CYS A 131 -2.42 9.72 -12.65
CA CYS A 131 -3.84 10.01 -12.46
C CYS A 131 -4.55 8.87 -11.72
N THR A 132 -4.22 7.61 -12.03
CA THR A 132 -4.71 6.42 -11.31
C THR A 132 -4.34 6.46 -9.83
N LEU A 133 -3.09 6.80 -9.48
CA LEU A 133 -2.68 6.95 -8.09
C LEU A 133 -3.42 8.09 -7.38
N SER A 134 -3.52 9.25 -8.03
CA SER A 134 -4.22 10.40 -7.45
C SER A 134 -5.71 10.09 -7.21
N TYR A 135 -6.37 9.44 -8.17
CA TYR A 135 -7.77 9.01 -8.05
C TYR A 135 -7.98 8.07 -6.85
N ARG A 136 -7.12 7.04 -6.70
CA ARG A 136 -7.19 6.12 -5.56
C ARG A 136 -7.01 6.81 -4.21
N ARG A 137 -6.09 7.79 -4.09
CA ARG A 137 -5.93 8.58 -2.86
C ARG A 137 -7.19 9.39 -2.52
N VAL A 138 -7.89 9.93 -3.52
CA VAL A 138 -9.18 10.64 -3.31
C VAL A 138 -10.25 9.66 -2.83
N LEU A 139 -10.41 8.50 -3.49
CA LEU A 139 -11.37 7.48 -3.08
C LEU A 139 -11.14 6.97 -1.65
N GLN A 140 -9.89 6.78 -1.23
CA GLN A 140 -9.57 6.37 0.15
C GLN A 140 -10.02 7.44 1.17
N LYS A 141 -9.70 8.72 0.93
CA LYS A 141 -10.16 9.82 1.80
C LYS A 141 -11.68 9.88 1.93
N THR A 142 -12.41 9.74 0.82
CA THR A 142 -13.89 9.72 0.85
C THR A 142 -14.44 8.51 1.61
N LYS A 143 -13.78 7.34 1.51
CA LYS A 143 -14.15 6.13 2.26
C LYS A 143 -13.90 6.27 3.77
N GLU A 144 -12.80 6.93 4.16
CA GLU A 144 -12.46 7.20 5.56
C GLU A 144 -13.42 8.22 6.18
N GLN A 145 -13.74 9.31 5.47
CA GLN A 145 -14.74 10.28 5.93
C GLN A 145 -16.12 9.65 6.15
N ARG A 146 -16.58 8.77 5.24
CA ARG A 146 -17.84 8.03 5.43
C ARG A 146 -17.85 7.10 6.63
N LYS A 147 -16.69 6.64 7.11
CA LYS A 147 -16.58 5.88 8.38
C LYS A 147 -16.57 6.79 9.62
N GLY A 148 -16.07 8.02 9.50
CA GLY A 148 -16.02 8.98 10.61
C GLY A 148 -17.36 9.66 10.95
N PHE A 149 -18.30 9.74 10.00
CA PHE A 149 -19.63 10.36 10.20
C PHE A 149 -20.76 9.35 10.48
N GLY A 150 -20.44 8.08 10.74
CA GLY A 150 -21.43 7.01 10.98
C GLY A 150 -21.96 6.90 12.41
N SER A 151 -21.70 7.87 13.30
CA SER A 151 -21.99 7.75 14.74
C SER A 151 -22.67 9.00 15.33
N SER A 152 -23.73 9.50 14.68
CA SER A 152 -24.61 10.54 15.24
C SER A 152 -25.94 10.75 14.47
N ASN A 153 -26.77 9.71 14.35
CA ASN A 153 -28.24 9.79 14.54
C ASN A 153 -28.97 8.49 14.15
N SER A 154 -29.48 7.77 15.16
CA SER A 154 -30.68 6.93 15.06
C SER A 154 -31.23 6.69 16.47
N SER A 155 -31.90 7.70 17.01
CA SER A 155 -32.68 7.60 18.26
C SER A 155 -34.02 6.90 18.02
N SER A 156 -34.48 6.13 19.01
CA SER A 156 -35.81 5.47 19.10
C SER A 156 -36.08 4.39 18.02
N LEU A 157 -36.39 3.13 18.31
CA LEU A 157 -37.05 2.49 19.44
C LEU A 157 -36.59 1.02 19.52
N ASN A 158 -36.35 0.48 20.72
CA ASN A 158 -36.86 -0.85 21.06
C ASN A 158 -36.98 -1.03 22.57
N GLU A 159 -37.85 -1.94 22.98
CA GLU A 159 -38.29 -2.12 24.36
C GLU A 159 -37.27 -2.77 25.30
N LYS A 160 -37.62 -2.67 26.58
CA LYS A 160 -36.98 -3.32 27.73
C LYS A 160 -36.97 -4.83 27.53
N ASP A 161 -35.90 -5.48 27.99
CA ASP A 161 -36.12 -6.44 29.08
C ASP A 161 -34.90 -6.51 30.01
N HIS A 162 -35.14 -6.95 31.25
CA HIS A 162 -34.18 -6.94 32.34
C HIS A 162 -33.31 -8.22 32.35
N HIS A 163 -32.09 -8.14 32.91
CA HIS A 163 -31.59 -9.01 33.99
C HIS A 163 -30.27 -8.45 34.59
N SER A 164 -30.12 -8.59 35.90
CA SER A 164 -29.29 -7.77 36.82
C SER A 164 -27.75 -7.94 36.78
N ARG A 165 -27.02 -6.80 36.78
CA ARG A 165 -25.96 -6.29 37.72
C ARG A 165 -24.95 -7.26 38.45
N PRO A 166 -23.78 -6.79 38.97
CA PRO A 166 -23.26 -5.40 39.05
C PRO A 166 -21.76 -5.13 38.72
N HIS A 167 -21.51 -3.90 38.24
CA HIS A 167 -20.38 -2.96 38.54
C HIS A 167 -18.93 -3.42 38.80
N HIS A 168 -18.01 -2.85 38.01
CA HIS A 168 -16.89 -2.07 38.58
C HIS A 168 -16.66 -0.78 37.76
N HIS A 169 -16.56 0.36 38.45
CA HIS A 169 -16.23 1.65 37.84
C HIS A 169 -14.72 1.78 37.60
N HIS A 170 -14.32 2.43 36.50
CA HIS A 170 -13.14 3.30 36.50
C HIS A 170 -13.35 4.52 35.62
N HIS A 171 -13.11 5.71 36.18
CA HIS A 171 -13.12 6.98 35.47
C HIS A 171 -11.96 7.08 34.48
N HIS A 172 -12.21 7.72 33.33
CA HIS A 172 -11.17 8.50 32.66
C HIS A 172 -11.65 9.93 32.39
N HIS A 173 -11.10 10.87 33.16
CA HIS A 173 -11.09 12.28 32.80
C HIS A 173 -10.29 12.45 31.50
N HIS A 174 -10.82 13.22 30.55
CA HIS A 174 -10.00 13.89 29.55
C HIS A 174 -10.33 15.38 29.57
N GLN A 175 -9.59 16.13 30.39
CA GLN A 175 -9.63 17.58 30.36
C GLN A 175 -9.05 18.10 29.04
N GLN A 176 -9.71 19.11 28.48
CA GLN A 176 -9.20 19.85 27.33
C GLN A 176 -8.27 20.96 27.82
N HIS A 177 -6.98 20.91 27.48
CA HIS A 177 -6.13 22.09 27.56
C HIS A 177 -6.17 22.85 26.24
N ARG A 178 -7.04 23.87 26.20
CA ARG A 178 -6.87 25.01 25.28
C ARG A 178 -5.83 25.95 25.88
N HIS A 179 -4.93 26.47 25.04
CA HIS A 179 -4.26 27.74 25.31
C HIS A 179 -4.37 28.65 24.09
N SER A 180 -4.75 29.90 24.35
CA SER A 180 -4.87 30.99 23.37
C SER A 180 -3.89 32.10 23.71
N SER A 181 -3.20 32.65 22.71
CA SER A 181 -2.57 33.99 22.64
C SER A 181 -1.65 34.03 21.41
N SER A 182 -1.40 35.16 20.72
CA SER A 182 -2.07 36.47 20.71
C SER A 182 -1.74 37.21 19.38
N HIS A 183 -2.47 38.30 19.12
CA HIS A 183 -2.49 39.25 17.99
C HIS A 183 -1.22 39.48 17.12
N HIS A 184 -1.42 39.73 15.81
CA HIS A 184 -1.24 41.07 15.18
C HIS A 184 -1.92 41.13 13.77
N ASN A 185 -1.81 42.27 13.05
CA ASN A 185 -2.92 42.89 12.28
C ASN A 185 -2.64 43.15 10.77
N HIS A 186 -3.62 43.78 10.08
CA HIS A 186 -3.68 44.38 8.72
C HIS A 186 -4.23 43.46 7.59
N LYS A 187 -5.42 43.70 6.99
CA LYS A 187 -5.84 44.74 5.99
C LYS A 187 -4.99 44.70 4.70
N SER A 188 -5.50 44.62 3.46
CA SER A 188 -6.86 44.71 2.86
C SER A 188 -6.95 43.74 1.63
N SER A 189 -7.92 43.66 0.71
CA SER A 189 -9.13 44.46 0.37
C SER A 189 -10.17 43.58 -0.40
N SER A 190 -11.35 44.14 -0.74
CA SER A 190 -12.46 43.49 -1.48
C SER A 190 -12.34 43.50 -3.02
N ILE A 191 -13.04 42.58 -3.71
CA ILE A 191 -13.81 42.81 -4.96
C ILE A 191 -14.83 41.67 -5.17
N GLN A 192 -15.93 41.98 -5.86
CA GLN A 192 -17.21 41.24 -5.87
C GLN A 192 -17.40 40.27 -7.05
N LYS A 193 -18.57 39.59 -7.02
CA LYS A 193 -19.35 38.93 -8.09
C LYS A 193 -19.12 37.41 -8.22
N GLU A 194 -20.10 36.56 -8.51
CA GLU A 194 -21.57 36.58 -8.65
C GLU A 194 -21.92 35.08 -8.86
N THR A 195 -23.02 34.56 -8.31
CA THR A 195 -23.45 33.16 -8.54
C THR A 195 -24.82 33.08 -9.20
N PRO A 196 -25.03 32.24 -10.22
CA PRO A 196 -26.38 31.80 -10.58
C PRO A 196 -26.61 30.31 -10.27
N LYS A 197 -27.54 30.03 -9.36
CA LYS A 197 -28.27 28.76 -9.30
C LYS A 197 -29.47 28.86 -10.26
N LYS A 198 -29.78 27.80 -11.03
CA LYS A 198 -31.13 27.58 -11.59
C LYS A 198 -31.55 26.13 -11.43
N LYS A 199 -32.65 25.92 -10.68
CA LYS A 199 -33.58 24.80 -10.81
C LYS A 199 -34.90 25.39 -11.33
N PRO A 200 -35.64 24.74 -12.24
CA PRO A 200 -36.98 25.18 -12.60
C PRO A 200 -37.97 25.01 -11.43
N LYS A 201 -38.94 25.93 -11.37
CA LYS A 201 -40.10 25.89 -10.48
C LYS A 201 -41.33 25.78 -11.37
N LEU A 202 -42.29 24.94 -10.98
CA LEU A 202 -43.65 24.98 -11.54
C LEU A 202 -44.61 25.34 -10.41
N GLU A 203 -45.59 26.18 -10.74
CA GLU A 203 -46.63 26.68 -9.84
C GLU A 203 -47.85 25.75 -9.86
N LEU A 204 -48.78 25.96 -8.93
CA LEU A 204 -50.21 26.16 -9.24
C LEU A 204 -50.98 26.68 -8.01
N LYS A 205 -52.18 27.21 -8.25
CA LYS A 205 -52.99 28.06 -7.36
C LYS A 205 -53.68 27.29 -6.21
N PRO A 206 -54.07 27.98 -5.11
CA PRO A 206 -55.12 27.52 -4.21
C PRO A 206 -56.51 28.00 -4.69
N SER A 207 -57.53 27.15 -4.55
CA SER A 207 -58.95 27.55 -4.46
C SER A 207 -59.75 26.45 -3.76
N ASN A 208 -60.85 26.82 -3.10
CA ASN A 208 -61.58 25.99 -2.15
C ASN A 208 -62.36 24.82 -2.80
N GLY A 209 -62.56 23.75 -2.01
CA GLY A 209 -63.44 22.63 -2.33
C GLY A 209 -63.82 21.88 -1.05
N ASP A 210 -65.03 22.11 -0.58
CA ASP A 210 -65.66 21.42 0.56
C ASP A 210 -66.17 20.03 0.16
N SER A 211 -66.09 19.04 1.06
CA SER A 211 -67.11 17.98 1.29
C SER A 211 -66.54 16.82 2.12
N SER A 212 -67.22 16.49 3.22
CA SER A 212 -66.95 15.31 4.04
C SER A 212 -68.06 14.25 3.92
N SER A 213 -67.74 13.07 3.37
CA SER A 213 -68.48 11.80 3.57
C SER A 213 -67.59 10.63 3.12
N ILE A 214 -67.19 9.72 4.02
CA ILE A 214 -67.91 8.50 4.42
C ILE A 214 -67.96 7.42 3.30
N THR A 215 -67.07 6.43 3.48
CA THR A 215 -67.16 4.99 3.10
C THR A 215 -66.89 4.51 1.66
N GLN A 216 -66.44 3.25 1.63
CA GLN A 216 -66.37 2.30 0.50
C GLN A 216 -65.17 2.38 -0.46
N SER A 217 -64.07 1.70 -0.10
CA SER A 217 -63.30 0.78 -0.99
C SER A 217 -61.98 0.29 -0.36
N MET A 218 -62.02 -0.25 0.87
CA MET A 218 -60.87 -1.00 1.41
C MET A 218 -60.97 -2.48 1.05
N ASP A 219 -60.70 -2.87 -0.20
CA ASP A 219 -60.30 -4.26 -0.49
C ASP A 219 -59.58 -4.49 -1.84
N SER A 220 -58.57 -3.68 -2.16
CA SER A 220 -57.66 -3.99 -3.29
C SER A 220 -56.17 -3.78 -3.00
N GLY A 221 -55.81 -3.26 -1.82
CA GLY A 221 -54.40 -3.13 -1.40
C GLY A 221 -53.81 -4.37 -0.74
N GLY A 222 -54.60 -5.39 -0.38
CA GLY A 222 -54.11 -6.59 0.29
C GLY A 222 -53.28 -7.49 -0.63
N THR A 223 -53.76 -7.70 -1.85
CA THR A 223 -53.15 -8.58 -2.86
C THR A 223 -51.79 -8.06 -3.33
N ASP A 224 -51.69 -6.76 -3.63
CA ASP A 224 -50.44 -6.14 -4.05
C ASP A 224 -49.37 -6.15 -2.95
N ASN A 225 -49.78 -5.90 -1.70
CA ASN A 225 -48.87 -6.04 -0.55
C ASN A 225 -48.42 -7.51 -0.38
N PHE A 226 -49.30 -8.49 -0.58
CA PHE A 226 -48.92 -9.91 -0.51
C PHE A 226 -47.94 -10.30 -1.62
N ILE A 227 -48.15 -9.85 -2.85
CA ILE A 227 -47.24 -10.07 -3.99
C ILE A 227 -45.87 -9.43 -3.72
N LEU A 228 -45.85 -8.17 -3.26
CA LEU A 228 -44.61 -7.46 -2.90
C LEU A 228 -43.86 -8.16 -1.75
N ILE A 229 -44.57 -8.63 -0.72
CA ILE A 229 -43.98 -9.42 0.37
C ILE A 229 -43.40 -10.75 -0.15
N SER A 230 -44.05 -11.39 -1.14
CA SER A 230 -43.52 -12.61 -1.76
C SER A 230 -42.24 -12.35 -2.57
N GLN A 231 -42.23 -11.29 -3.41
CA GLN A 231 -41.03 -10.88 -4.14
C GLN A 231 -39.86 -10.51 -3.21
N LEU A 232 -40.12 -9.76 -2.14
CA LEU A 232 -39.10 -9.43 -1.14
C LEU A 232 -38.58 -10.68 -0.41
N LYS A 233 -39.43 -11.67 -0.12
CA LYS A 233 -38.98 -12.96 0.43
C LYS A 233 -38.10 -13.73 -0.56
N GLU A 234 -38.45 -13.75 -1.83
CA GLU A 234 -37.64 -14.39 -2.89
C GLU A 234 -36.29 -13.68 -3.08
N GLU A 235 -36.26 -12.35 -3.09
CA GLU A 235 -35.02 -11.57 -3.15
C GLU A 235 -34.13 -11.85 -1.92
N VAL A 236 -34.69 -11.86 -0.72
CA VAL A 236 -33.97 -12.23 0.52
C VAL A 236 -33.44 -13.66 0.44
N MET A 237 -34.19 -14.63 -0.10
CA MET A 237 -33.70 -16.01 -0.30
C MET A 237 -32.58 -16.07 -1.33
N SER A 238 -32.68 -15.32 -2.43
CA SER A 238 -31.65 -15.21 -3.47
C SER A 238 -30.35 -14.61 -2.91
N LEU A 239 -30.46 -13.50 -2.18
CA LEU A 239 -29.32 -12.84 -1.52
C LEU A 239 -28.68 -13.74 -0.46
N LYS A 240 -29.46 -14.49 0.33
CA LYS A 240 -28.93 -15.48 1.29
C LYS A 240 -28.15 -16.60 0.59
N ARG A 241 -28.66 -17.15 -0.52
CA ARG A 241 -27.93 -18.16 -1.32
C ARG A 241 -26.63 -17.61 -1.90
N LEU A 242 -26.66 -16.38 -2.42
CA LEU A 242 -25.45 -15.73 -2.94
C LEU A 242 -24.42 -15.50 -1.84
N LEU A 243 -24.83 -15.05 -0.65
CA LEU A 243 -23.95 -14.84 0.50
C LEU A 243 -23.29 -16.16 0.94
N GLN A 244 -24.07 -17.23 1.10
CA GLN A 244 -23.57 -18.58 1.40
C GLN A 244 -22.56 -19.07 0.34
N GLN A 245 -22.81 -18.81 -0.94
CA GLN A 245 -21.86 -19.13 -2.02
C GLN A 245 -20.56 -18.32 -1.92
N LYS A 246 -20.62 -17.03 -1.51
CA LYS A 246 -19.43 -16.21 -1.28
C LYS A 246 -18.64 -16.70 -0.08
N ASP A 247 -19.29 -17.06 1.02
CA ASP A 247 -18.63 -17.59 2.22
C ASP A 247 -17.90 -18.91 1.89
N GLN A 248 -18.55 -19.83 1.16
CA GLN A 248 -17.90 -21.05 0.68
C GLN A 248 -16.67 -20.75 -0.21
N THR A 249 -16.76 -19.73 -1.08
CA THR A 249 -15.65 -19.29 -1.94
C THR A 249 -14.50 -18.68 -1.12
N ILE A 250 -14.81 -17.98 -0.02
CA ILE A 250 -13.82 -17.40 0.89
C ILE A 250 -13.06 -18.52 1.61
N LEU A 251 -13.77 -19.48 2.20
CA LEU A 251 -13.18 -20.65 2.87
C LEU A 251 -12.24 -21.44 1.94
N GLU A 252 -12.64 -21.66 0.68
CA GLU A 252 -11.79 -22.35 -0.29
C GLU A 252 -10.51 -21.55 -0.63
N LYS A 253 -10.59 -20.23 -0.67
CA LYS A 253 -9.42 -19.36 -0.87
C LYS A 253 -8.51 -19.29 0.34
N ASP A 254 -9.05 -19.28 1.55
CA ASP A 254 -8.27 -19.30 2.78
C ASP A 254 -7.54 -20.64 2.96
N ARG A 255 -8.14 -21.76 2.53
CA ARG A 255 -7.47 -23.07 2.44
C ARG A 255 -6.27 -23.00 1.47
N LYS A 256 -6.49 -22.55 0.23
CA LYS A 256 -5.41 -22.41 -0.79
C LYS A 256 -4.31 -21.44 -0.35
N LEU A 257 -4.66 -20.37 0.37
CA LEU A 257 -3.72 -19.41 0.93
C LEU A 257 -2.88 -20.01 2.05
N THR A 258 -3.44 -20.94 2.83
CA THR A 258 -2.72 -21.68 3.89
C THR A 258 -1.76 -22.71 3.28
N GLU A 259 -2.19 -23.44 2.26
CA GLU A 259 -1.37 -24.38 1.49
C GLU A 259 -0.16 -23.68 0.85
N LEU A 260 -0.39 -22.60 0.10
CA LEU A 260 0.69 -21.80 -0.51
C LEU A 260 1.66 -21.17 0.51
N LYS A 261 1.22 -20.87 1.74
CA LYS A 261 2.10 -20.43 2.82
C LYS A 261 3.01 -21.55 3.31
N ALA A 262 2.48 -22.77 3.46
CA ALA A 262 3.25 -23.94 3.86
C ALA A 262 4.30 -24.29 2.80
N ASP A 263 3.92 -24.32 1.52
CA ASP A 263 4.83 -24.53 0.39
C ASP A 263 5.94 -23.48 0.35
N PHE A 264 5.59 -22.20 0.49
CA PHE A 264 6.56 -21.11 0.51
C PHE A 264 7.55 -21.24 1.67
N GLN A 265 7.07 -21.55 2.88
CA GLN A 265 7.92 -21.77 4.06
C GLN A 265 8.84 -23.00 3.88
N TYR A 266 8.34 -24.08 3.28
CA TYR A 266 9.14 -25.26 2.96
C TYR A 266 10.24 -24.95 1.93
N GLN A 267 9.90 -24.21 0.86
CA GLN A 267 10.87 -23.77 -0.15
C GLN A 267 11.92 -22.81 0.44
N GLU A 268 11.53 -21.86 1.28
CA GLU A 268 12.46 -20.94 1.95
C GLU A 268 13.44 -21.72 2.87
N SER A 269 12.92 -22.67 3.66
CA SER A 269 13.73 -23.53 4.52
C SER A 269 14.74 -24.35 3.72
N ASN A 270 14.30 -25.01 2.64
CA ASN A 270 15.16 -25.81 1.76
C ASN A 270 16.24 -24.94 1.08
N MET A 271 15.87 -23.74 0.60
CA MET A 271 16.82 -22.79 0.02
C MET A 271 17.86 -22.30 1.04
N ARG A 272 17.44 -22.04 2.29
CA ARG A 272 18.33 -21.66 3.40
C ARG A 272 19.32 -22.77 3.76
N VAL A 273 18.87 -24.03 3.80
CA VAL A 273 19.76 -25.19 4.02
C VAL A 273 20.77 -25.33 2.87
N LYS A 274 20.32 -25.23 1.60
CA LYS A 274 21.21 -25.28 0.43
C LYS A 274 22.24 -24.16 0.43
N MET A 275 21.85 -22.93 0.78
CA MET A 275 22.75 -21.79 0.91
C MET A 275 23.81 -22.05 1.99
N ASN A 276 23.40 -22.45 3.20
CA ASN A 276 24.34 -22.76 4.29
C ASN A 276 25.33 -23.90 3.91
N GLN A 277 24.88 -24.91 3.16
CA GLN A 277 25.74 -26.01 2.73
C GLN A 277 26.70 -25.59 1.61
N MET A 278 26.26 -24.71 0.70
CA MET A 278 27.12 -24.07 -0.30
C MET A 278 28.21 -23.22 0.36
N ASP A 279 27.85 -22.37 1.32
CA ASP A 279 28.79 -21.53 2.09
C ASP A 279 29.81 -22.39 2.86
N LYS A 280 29.36 -23.48 3.49
CA LYS A 280 30.25 -24.43 4.19
C LYS A 280 31.24 -25.09 3.22
N SER A 281 30.77 -25.60 2.08
CA SER A 281 31.64 -26.23 1.07
C SER A 281 32.63 -25.24 0.45
N HIS A 282 32.21 -23.99 0.21
CA HIS A 282 33.12 -22.92 -0.22
C HIS A 282 34.19 -22.61 0.83
N LYS A 283 33.82 -22.56 2.12
CA LYS A 283 34.77 -22.34 3.21
C LYS A 283 35.81 -23.47 3.31
N GLU A 284 35.37 -24.72 3.27
CA GLU A 284 36.26 -25.90 3.29
C GLU A 284 37.22 -25.91 2.08
N SER A 285 36.72 -25.57 0.88
CA SER A 285 37.54 -25.44 -0.32
C SER A 285 38.57 -24.29 -0.20
N MET A 286 38.17 -23.14 0.35
CA MET A 286 39.07 -22.01 0.60
C MET A 286 40.15 -22.36 1.63
N GLU A 287 39.81 -23.03 2.72
CA GLU A 287 40.76 -23.51 3.73
C GLU A 287 41.76 -24.52 3.14
N HIS A 288 41.29 -25.44 2.31
CA HIS A 288 42.15 -26.39 1.58
C HIS A 288 43.13 -25.70 0.63
N GLN A 289 42.67 -24.71 -0.15
CA GLN A 289 43.52 -23.94 -1.07
C GLN A 289 44.51 -23.03 -0.31
N GLN A 290 44.11 -22.45 0.82
CA GLN A 290 45.04 -21.70 1.69
C GLN A 290 46.08 -22.63 2.33
N GLY A 291 45.70 -23.83 2.76
CA GLY A 291 46.61 -24.86 3.25
C GLY A 291 47.66 -25.23 2.21
N LYS A 292 47.23 -25.55 0.98
CA LYS A 292 48.12 -25.83 -0.16
C LYS A 292 49.05 -24.65 -0.47
N ASN A 293 48.55 -23.41 -0.47
CA ASN A 293 49.39 -22.23 -0.68
C ASN A 293 50.48 -22.09 0.40
N ARG A 294 50.15 -22.32 1.69
CA ARG A 294 51.14 -22.31 2.77
C ARG A 294 52.18 -23.41 2.59
N GLU A 295 51.78 -24.60 2.15
CA GLU A 295 52.69 -25.72 1.91
C GLU A 295 53.63 -25.45 0.73
N LEU A 296 53.11 -24.93 -0.39
CA LEU A 296 53.91 -24.52 -1.54
C LEU A 296 54.87 -23.38 -1.19
N LEU A 297 54.46 -22.40 -0.39
CA LEU A 297 55.35 -21.33 0.08
C LEU A 297 56.51 -21.88 0.94
N LYS A 298 56.28 -22.88 1.80
CA LYS A 298 57.37 -23.57 2.53
C LYS A 298 58.32 -24.30 1.58
N GLN A 299 57.79 -25.01 0.58
CA GLN A 299 58.60 -25.75 -0.41
C GLN A 299 59.44 -24.80 -1.27
N VAL A 300 58.88 -23.67 -1.71
CA VAL A 300 59.63 -22.61 -2.42
C VAL A 300 60.72 -22.03 -1.51
N ALA A 301 60.43 -21.80 -0.22
CA ALA A 301 61.40 -21.29 0.74
C ALA A 301 62.53 -22.29 1.07
N SER A 302 62.30 -23.60 1.06
CA SER A 302 63.36 -24.60 1.25
C SER A 302 64.23 -24.75 0.00
N LEU A 303 63.63 -24.84 -1.19
CA LEU A 303 64.34 -24.92 -2.48
C LEU A 303 65.19 -23.67 -2.76
N SER A 304 64.71 -22.48 -2.39
CA SER A 304 65.48 -21.23 -2.54
C SER A 304 66.62 -21.07 -1.51
N LYS A 305 66.56 -21.74 -0.36
CA LYS A 305 67.70 -21.85 0.57
C LYS A 305 68.78 -22.83 0.08
N GLY A 306 68.39 -23.95 -0.53
CA GLY A 306 69.33 -24.93 -1.08
C GLY A 306 70.22 -24.39 -2.22
N LYS A 307 69.73 -23.43 -3.01
CA LYS A 307 70.45 -22.88 -4.18
C LYS A 307 71.60 -21.89 -3.89
N LYS A 308 72.02 -21.72 -2.63
CA LYS A 308 73.04 -20.73 -2.24
C LYS A 308 74.45 -21.29 -1.94
N PHE A 309 74.71 -22.60 -2.11
CA PHE A 309 75.98 -23.21 -1.68
C PHE A 309 76.97 -23.60 -2.81
N ASP A 310 76.60 -23.46 -4.09
CA ASP A 310 77.45 -23.85 -5.24
C ASP A 310 78.01 -22.64 -6.04
N ARG A 311 78.46 -21.57 -5.37
CA ARG A 311 79.11 -20.45 -6.07
C ARG A 311 80.20 -19.72 -5.27
N THR A 312 81.15 -20.47 -4.75
CA THR A 312 82.46 -19.93 -4.31
C THR A 312 83.58 -20.90 -4.69
N GLY A 313 84.57 -20.41 -5.45
CA GLY A 313 85.88 -21.05 -5.52
C GLY A 313 86.23 -21.85 -6.78
N SER A 314 86.14 -21.27 -7.98
CA SER A 314 87.10 -21.61 -9.04
C SER A 314 87.21 -20.51 -10.10
N SER A 315 88.39 -19.89 -10.17
CA SER A 315 89.01 -19.23 -11.34
C SER A 315 90.33 -18.60 -10.88
N LEU A 316 91.40 -19.38 -10.96
CA LEU A 316 92.78 -18.92 -10.82
C LEU A 316 93.31 -18.48 -12.19
N LEU A 317 93.88 -17.27 -12.25
CA LEU A 317 94.96 -16.83 -13.15
C LEU A 317 94.71 -16.82 -14.69
N PRO A 318 95.58 -16.14 -15.46
CA PRO A 318 96.57 -15.11 -15.08
C PRO A 318 96.07 -13.68 -15.31
#